data_AF-A0A252F5N6-F1
#
_entry.id   AF-A0A252F5N6-F1
#
_cell.length_a   1.000
_cell.length_b   1.000
_cell.length_c   1.000
_cell.angle_alpha   90.00
_cell.angle_beta   90.00
_cell.angle_gamma   90.00
#
_symmetry.space_group_name_H-M   'P 1'
#
loop_
_entity.id
_entity.type
_entity.pdbx_description
1 polymer ?
#
loop_
_entity_poly.entity_id
_entity_poly.type
_entity_poly.pdbx_seq_one_letter_code
_entity_poly.pdbx_strand_id
1 'polypeptide(L)'
;MTLADAIALAHRGETEGLTCLFEHTAPNIWMMAAVLGCPYIGTAVTQIYRRAWNEVSSLRSPSDLRVWIGRIAFDELLRQPEDIGRNIPALSGDSAEAYRVISGLPRQERTALLLLCGDGCSAPQAAEILSQPDIEIKRAMRRARQTIAAHMKQVGCTKTCNTAWLIAVLEEMRHVQADAAATELEQVLTCVQTGAEYREAEPSVQMEEPVPQMEDTQEKSGFFQKWFRSRRFG
;
A
#
# COMPACT_ATOMS: atom_id res chain seq x y z
N MET A 1 -5.95 -6.24 -26.89
CA MET A 1 -7.22 -5.50 -26.78
C MET A 1 -6.91 -4.08 -26.33
N THR A 2 -7.60 -3.05 -26.86
CA THR A 2 -7.39 -1.68 -26.37
C THR A 2 -8.20 -1.44 -25.09
N LEU A 3 -7.86 -0.42 -24.31
CA LEU A 3 -8.67 -0.02 -23.14
C LEU A 3 -10.08 0.40 -23.55
N ALA A 4 -10.26 1.02 -24.71
CA ALA A 4 -11.58 1.40 -25.20
C ALA A 4 -12.45 0.16 -25.49
N ASP A 5 -11.87 -0.86 -26.11
CA ASP A 5 -12.55 -2.13 -26.35
C ASP A 5 -12.90 -2.83 -25.03
N ALA A 6 -11.95 -2.85 -24.09
CA ALA A 6 -12.14 -3.46 -22.77
C ALA A 6 -13.32 -2.80 -22.02
N ILE A 7 -13.41 -1.47 -22.03
CA ILE A 7 -14.52 -0.73 -21.43
C ILE A 7 -15.84 -1.05 -22.14
N ALA A 8 -15.84 -1.09 -23.47
CA ALA A 8 -17.04 -1.41 -24.24
C ALA A 8 -17.57 -2.82 -23.95
N LEU A 9 -16.67 -3.81 -23.82
CA LEU A 9 -17.00 -5.17 -23.42
C LEU A 9 -17.52 -5.23 -21.98
N ALA A 10 -16.84 -4.55 -21.05
CA ALA A 10 -17.26 -4.50 -19.66
C ALA A 10 -18.66 -3.88 -19.49
N HIS A 11 -19.00 -2.83 -20.26
CA HIS A 11 -20.35 -2.26 -20.30
C HIS A 11 -21.43 -3.24 -20.78
N ARG A 12 -21.06 -4.21 -21.62
CA ARG A 12 -21.97 -5.27 -22.07
C ARG A 12 -22.06 -6.44 -21.09
N GLY A 13 -21.34 -6.38 -19.96
CA GLY A 13 -21.27 -7.46 -18.98
C GLY A 13 -20.34 -8.60 -19.41
N GLU A 14 -19.51 -8.39 -20.44
CA GLU A 14 -18.57 -9.41 -20.92
C GLU A 14 -17.33 -9.46 -20.02
N THR A 15 -17.01 -10.65 -19.51
CA THR A 15 -15.94 -10.87 -18.52
C THR A 15 -14.55 -10.51 -19.06
N GLU A 16 -14.34 -10.64 -20.36
CA GLU A 16 -13.08 -10.32 -21.04
C GLU A 16 -12.70 -8.83 -20.87
N GLY A 17 -13.69 -7.94 -20.94
CA GLY A 17 -13.50 -6.51 -20.72
C GLY A 17 -13.02 -6.22 -19.31
N LEU A 18 -13.65 -6.84 -18.31
CA LEU A 18 -13.25 -6.74 -16.91
C LEU A 18 -11.85 -7.29 -16.68
N THR A 19 -11.53 -8.47 -17.21
CA THR A 19 -10.22 -9.09 -17.06
C THR A 19 -9.11 -8.15 -17.55
N CYS A 20 -9.29 -7.53 -18.71
CA CYS A 20 -8.29 -6.60 -19.23
C CYS A 20 -8.16 -5.32 -18.37
N LEU A 21 -9.27 -4.77 -17.86
CA LEU A 21 -9.21 -3.64 -16.93
C LEU A 21 -8.53 -4.02 -15.61
N PHE A 22 -8.81 -5.21 -15.09
CA PHE A 22 -8.20 -5.77 -13.89
C PHE A 22 -6.70 -5.93 -14.07
N GLU A 23 -6.24 -6.66 -15.10
CA GLU A 23 -4.83 -6.87 -15.39
C GLU A 23 -4.07 -5.54 -15.56
N HIS A 24 -4.73 -4.53 -16.13
CA HIS A 24 -4.13 -3.21 -16.33
C HIS A 24 -3.93 -2.43 -15.02
N THR A 25 -4.82 -2.59 -14.04
CA THR A 25 -4.89 -1.70 -12.86
C THR A 25 -4.53 -2.39 -11.54
N ALA A 26 -4.76 -3.70 -11.42
CA ALA A 26 -4.65 -4.44 -10.17
C ALA A 26 -3.23 -4.49 -9.62
N PRO A 27 -2.16 -4.66 -10.44
CA PRO A 27 -0.79 -4.59 -9.94
C PRO A 27 -0.48 -3.30 -9.15
N ASN A 28 -1.00 -2.17 -9.62
CA ASN A 28 -0.78 -0.89 -8.97
C ASN A 28 -1.60 -0.76 -7.67
N ILE A 29 -2.87 -1.18 -7.68
CA ILE A 29 -3.74 -1.16 -6.49
C ILE A 29 -3.20 -2.10 -5.41
N TRP A 30 -2.68 -3.27 -5.80
CA TRP A 30 -2.05 -4.22 -4.90
C TRP A 30 -0.83 -3.61 -4.20
N MET A 31 0.08 -3.00 -4.97
CA MET A 31 1.23 -2.28 -4.40
C MET A 31 0.78 -1.16 -3.46
N MET A 32 -0.27 -0.39 -3.81
CA MET A 32 -0.81 0.65 -2.94
C MET A 32 -1.33 0.09 -1.63
N ALA A 33 -2.08 -1.00 -1.67
CA ALA A 33 -2.58 -1.67 -0.47
C ALA A 33 -1.43 -2.12 0.44
N ALA A 34 -0.38 -2.71 -0.14
CA ALA A 34 0.82 -3.12 0.59
C ALA A 34 1.56 -1.93 1.24
N VAL A 35 1.77 -0.84 0.50
CA VAL A 35 2.45 0.37 1.02
C VAL A 35 1.61 1.10 2.06
N LEU A 36 0.29 1.05 1.95
CA LEU A 36 -0.61 1.61 2.96
C LEU A 36 -0.68 0.75 4.23
N GLY A 37 -0.17 -0.48 4.19
CA GLY A 37 -0.17 -1.41 5.32
C GLY A 37 -1.52 -2.10 5.51
N CYS A 38 -2.25 -2.39 4.43
CA CYS A 38 -3.50 -3.14 4.53
C CYS A 38 -3.19 -4.58 4.98
N PRO A 39 -3.78 -5.09 6.07
CA PRO A 39 -3.49 -6.45 6.55
C PRO A 39 -4.15 -7.54 5.70
N TYR A 40 -5.25 -7.20 5.02
CA TYR A 40 -6.05 -8.10 4.19
C TYR A 40 -6.13 -7.55 2.76
N ILE A 41 -5.02 -7.61 2.02
CA ILE A 41 -4.88 -7.02 0.69
C ILE A 41 -5.82 -7.70 -0.29
N GLY A 42 -5.83 -9.03 -0.34
CA GLY A 42 -6.64 -9.77 -1.31
C GLY A 42 -8.14 -9.51 -1.12
N THR A 43 -8.56 -9.44 0.15
CA THR A 43 -9.94 -9.06 0.51
C THR A 43 -10.27 -7.64 0.05
N ALA A 44 -9.42 -6.65 0.35
CA ALA A 44 -9.64 -5.26 -0.04
C ALA A 44 -9.69 -5.09 -1.58
N VAL A 45 -8.74 -5.69 -2.31
CA VAL A 45 -8.70 -5.64 -3.78
C VAL A 45 -9.92 -6.32 -4.38
N THR A 46 -10.38 -7.45 -3.83
CA THR A 46 -11.63 -8.09 -4.26
C THR A 46 -12.84 -7.16 -4.11
N GLN A 47 -12.96 -6.45 -2.98
CA GLN A 47 -14.05 -5.50 -2.75
C GLN A 47 -14.01 -4.32 -3.72
N ILE A 48 -12.81 -3.77 -3.97
CA ILE A 48 -12.58 -2.70 -4.94
C ILE A 48 -13.10 -3.11 -6.32
N TYR A 49 -12.70 -4.29 -6.82
CA TYR A 49 -13.08 -4.71 -8.16
C TYR A 49 -14.54 -5.17 -8.27
N ARG A 50 -15.13 -5.71 -7.21
CA ARG A 50 -16.59 -5.97 -7.16
C ARG A 50 -17.38 -4.68 -7.28
N ARG A 51 -16.97 -3.64 -6.55
CA ARG A 51 -17.60 -2.33 -6.64
C ARG A 51 -17.37 -1.71 -8.02
N ALA A 52 -16.15 -1.77 -8.53
CA ALA A 52 -15.82 -1.31 -9.88
C ALA A 52 -16.68 -1.99 -10.95
N TRP A 53 -16.95 -3.29 -10.82
CA TRP A 53 -17.83 -4.02 -11.73
C TRP A 53 -19.27 -3.49 -11.69
N ASN A 54 -19.83 -3.30 -10.49
CA ASN A 54 -21.18 -2.77 -10.34
C ASN A 54 -21.31 -1.32 -10.85
N GLU A 55 -20.23 -0.55 -10.76
CA GLU A 55 -20.19 0.86 -11.16
C GLU A 55 -19.60 1.08 -12.56
N VAL A 56 -19.26 0.00 -13.31
CA VAL A 56 -18.52 0.11 -14.58
C VAL A 56 -19.25 0.97 -15.60
N SER A 57 -20.58 0.97 -15.58
CA SER A 57 -21.43 1.82 -16.44
C SER A 57 -21.19 3.32 -16.27
N SER A 58 -20.51 3.77 -15.22
CA SER A 58 -20.12 5.16 -15.00
C SER A 58 -18.78 5.53 -15.65
N LEU A 59 -17.97 4.55 -16.05
CA LEU A 59 -16.68 4.75 -16.73
C LEU A 59 -16.92 5.10 -18.21
N ARG A 60 -16.82 6.40 -18.55
CA ARG A 60 -17.16 6.87 -19.90
C ARG A 60 -16.04 6.71 -20.92
N SER A 61 -14.79 6.83 -20.50
CA SER A 61 -13.66 6.88 -21.41
C SER A 61 -12.38 6.27 -20.81
N PRO A 62 -11.44 5.80 -21.64
CA PRO A 62 -10.13 5.34 -21.17
C PRO A 62 -9.35 6.39 -20.38
N SER A 63 -9.50 7.69 -20.69
CA SER A 63 -8.81 8.77 -19.98
C SER A 63 -9.29 8.95 -18.54
N ASP A 64 -10.51 8.52 -18.24
CA ASP A 64 -11.10 8.62 -16.90
C ASP A 64 -10.74 7.43 -16.02
N LEU A 65 -10.27 6.32 -16.61
CA LEU A 65 -10.05 5.04 -15.93
C LEU A 65 -9.28 5.20 -14.63
N ARG A 66 -8.18 5.95 -14.65
CA ARG A 66 -7.31 6.16 -13.49
C ARG A 66 -8.05 6.85 -12.33
N VAL A 67 -8.72 7.96 -12.62
CA VAL A 67 -9.45 8.72 -11.59
C VAL A 67 -10.65 7.91 -11.08
N TRP A 68 -11.36 7.26 -11.99
CA TRP A 68 -12.51 6.43 -11.69
C TRP A 68 -12.16 5.25 -10.76
N ILE A 69 -11.18 4.42 -11.13
CA ILE A 69 -10.77 3.30 -10.29
C ILE A 69 -10.06 3.78 -9.03
N GLY A 70 -9.30 4.88 -9.11
CA GLY A 70 -8.62 5.48 -7.97
C GLY A 70 -9.59 5.91 -6.87
N ARG A 71 -10.72 6.53 -7.23
CA ARG A 71 -11.79 6.88 -6.27
C ARG A 71 -12.32 5.66 -5.53
N ILE A 72 -12.64 4.60 -6.27
CA ILE A 72 -13.16 3.35 -5.69
C ILE A 72 -12.09 2.71 -4.79
N ALA A 73 -10.85 2.65 -5.28
CA ALA A 73 -9.74 2.03 -4.58
C ALA A 73 -9.39 2.75 -3.28
N PHE A 74 -9.15 4.06 -3.32
CA PHE A 74 -8.75 4.80 -2.12
C PHE A 74 -9.87 4.96 -1.10
N ASP A 75 -11.14 4.98 -1.53
CA ASP A 75 -12.27 4.92 -0.60
C ASP A 75 -12.28 3.62 0.22
N GLU A 76 -11.86 2.50 -0.37
CA GLU A 76 -11.73 1.22 0.33
C GLU A 76 -10.43 1.12 1.12
N LEU A 77 -9.28 1.35 0.48
CA LEU A 77 -7.96 1.22 1.08
C LEU A 77 -7.75 2.15 2.29
N LEU A 78 -8.39 3.32 2.32
CA LEU A 78 -8.26 4.25 3.44
C LEU A 78 -9.15 3.91 4.65
N ARG A 79 -10.15 3.02 4.49
CA ARG A 79 -10.96 2.50 5.61
C ARG A 79 -10.27 1.35 6.35
N GLN A 80 -9.37 0.66 5.67
CA GLN A 80 -8.65 -0.47 6.24
C GLN A 80 -7.75 -0.03 7.41
N PRO A 81 -7.60 -0.85 8.47
CA PRO A 81 -6.60 -0.60 9.50
C PRO A 81 -5.19 -0.62 8.91
N GLU A 82 -4.27 0.10 9.57
CA GLU A 82 -2.87 0.14 9.17
C GLU A 82 -2.05 -0.85 10.00
N ASP A 83 -1.35 -1.74 9.33
CA ASP A 83 -0.36 -2.63 9.90
C ASP A 83 1.01 -2.36 9.25
N ILE A 84 1.76 -1.48 9.90
CA ILE A 84 3.03 -0.98 9.38
C ILE A 84 4.10 -2.06 9.58
N GLY A 85 4.80 -2.43 8.49
CA GLY A 85 5.98 -3.28 8.55
C GLY A 85 5.76 -4.76 8.24
N ARG A 86 4.53 -5.19 7.89
CA ARG A 86 4.24 -6.60 7.59
C ARG A 86 4.76 -7.12 6.24
N ASN A 87 4.93 -6.29 5.22
CA ASN A 87 5.16 -6.75 3.85
C ASN A 87 6.29 -6.00 3.15
N ILE A 88 7.55 -6.28 3.52
CA ILE A 88 8.69 -5.80 2.74
C ILE A 88 8.73 -6.61 1.44
N PRO A 89 8.53 -5.98 0.25
CA PRO A 89 8.71 -6.70 -1.01
C PRO A 89 10.15 -7.20 -1.10
N ALA A 90 10.43 -8.20 -1.92
CA ALA A 90 11.79 -8.73 -2.17
C ALA A 90 12.70 -7.74 -2.94
N LEU A 91 12.78 -6.50 -2.46
CA LEU A 91 13.63 -5.44 -2.94
C LEU A 91 15.04 -5.60 -2.38
N SER A 92 16.01 -5.02 -3.07
CA SER A 92 17.39 -4.96 -2.60
C SER A 92 17.94 -3.53 -2.63
N GLY A 93 19.05 -3.31 -1.94
CA GLY A 93 19.80 -2.05 -1.97
C GLY A 93 18.97 -0.82 -1.60
N ASP A 94 19.12 0.25 -2.39
CA ASP A 94 18.47 1.53 -2.17
C ASP A 94 16.93 1.42 -2.14
N SER A 95 16.34 0.56 -2.97
CA SER A 95 14.88 0.41 -3.07
C SER A 95 14.27 -0.22 -1.82
N ALA A 96 14.97 -1.21 -1.24
CA ALA A 96 14.57 -1.82 0.03
C ALA A 96 14.65 -0.82 1.21
N GLU A 97 15.69 0.01 1.22
CA GLU A 97 15.81 1.09 2.21
C GLU A 97 14.71 2.15 2.02
N ALA A 98 14.46 2.56 0.78
CA ALA A 98 13.41 3.51 0.46
C ALA A 98 12.04 3.01 0.94
N TYR A 99 11.74 1.72 0.72
CA TYR A 99 10.52 1.09 1.21
C TYR A 99 10.38 1.17 2.74
N ARG A 100 11.45 0.89 3.49
CA ARG A 100 11.45 0.98 4.95
C ARG A 100 11.10 2.38 5.43
N VAL A 101 11.60 3.42 4.76
CA VAL A 101 11.23 4.80 5.08
C VAL A 101 9.80 5.10 4.68
N ILE A 102 9.41 4.73 3.46
CA ILE A 102 8.07 4.99 2.91
C ILE A 102 6.99 4.37 3.80
N SER A 103 7.14 3.10 4.18
CA SER A 103 6.19 2.40 5.07
C SER A 103 6.05 3.07 6.44
N GLY A 104 7.12 3.69 6.96
CA GLY A 104 7.10 4.45 8.20
C GLY A 104 6.54 5.88 8.12
N LEU A 105 6.28 6.42 6.93
CA LEU A 105 5.71 7.77 6.78
C LEU A 105 4.26 7.82 7.30
N PRO A 106 3.74 8.98 7.72
CA PRO A 106 2.31 9.15 8.00
C PRO A 106 1.44 8.72 6.80
N ARG A 107 0.27 8.10 7.05
CA ARG A 107 -0.61 7.57 5.99
C ARG A 107 -0.86 8.58 4.87
N GLN A 108 -1.18 9.83 5.22
CA GLN A 108 -1.44 10.89 4.24
C GLN A 108 -0.25 11.14 3.29
N GLU A 109 0.98 11.02 3.79
CA GLU A 109 2.20 11.21 3.02
C GLU A 109 2.45 10.02 2.09
N ARG A 110 2.20 8.79 2.57
CA ARG A 110 2.22 7.57 1.74
C ARG A 110 1.19 7.65 0.63
N THR A 111 -0.04 8.04 0.94
CA THR A 111 -1.13 8.22 -0.02
C THR A 111 -0.78 9.24 -1.11
N ALA A 112 -0.25 10.40 -0.74
CA ALA A 112 0.16 11.42 -1.70
C ALA A 112 1.31 10.93 -2.62
N LEU A 113 2.28 10.21 -2.04
CA LEU A 113 3.38 9.60 -2.80
C LEU A 113 2.86 8.55 -3.79
N LEU A 114 1.95 7.67 -3.36
CA LEU A 114 1.36 6.63 -4.20
C LEU A 114 0.57 7.21 -5.38
N LEU A 115 -0.26 8.22 -5.15
CA LEU A 115 -1.03 8.85 -6.22
C LEU A 115 -0.14 9.61 -7.20
N LEU A 116 0.76 10.46 -6.71
CA LEU A 116 1.55 11.34 -7.58
C LEU A 116 2.73 10.65 -8.26
N CYS A 117 3.34 9.66 -7.61
CA CYS A 117 4.51 8.96 -8.16
C CYS A 117 4.24 7.51 -8.55
N GLY A 118 3.42 6.77 -7.80
CA GLY A 118 3.10 5.38 -8.13
C GLY A 118 2.13 5.28 -9.32
N ASP A 119 1.04 6.03 -9.26
CA ASP A 119 -0.02 6.05 -10.27
C ASP A 119 0.19 7.10 -11.36
N GLY A 120 1.07 8.09 -11.11
CA GLY A 120 1.32 9.20 -12.03
C GLY A 120 0.14 10.15 -12.18
N CYS A 121 -0.71 10.27 -11.15
CA CYS A 121 -1.76 11.28 -11.11
C CYS A 121 -1.16 12.69 -11.07
N SER A 122 -1.83 13.62 -11.74
CA SER A 122 -1.64 15.04 -11.47
C SER A 122 -2.23 15.42 -10.10
N ALA A 123 -1.79 16.53 -9.52
CA ALA A 123 -2.34 16.99 -8.24
C ALA A 123 -3.86 17.24 -8.26
N PRO A 124 -4.47 17.79 -9.33
CA PRO A 124 -5.92 17.88 -9.46
C PRO A 124 -6.62 16.51 -9.48
N GLN A 125 -6.05 15.52 -10.18
CA GLN A 125 -6.62 14.16 -10.19
C GLN A 125 -6.53 13.50 -8.81
N ALA A 126 -5.41 13.66 -8.11
CA ALA A 126 -5.27 13.15 -6.75
C ALA A 126 -6.24 13.85 -5.78
N ALA A 127 -6.45 15.16 -5.95
CA ALA A 127 -7.45 15.94 -5.19
C ALA A 127 -8.86 15.42 -5.43
N GLU A 128 -9.18 15.12 -6.67
CA GLU A 128 -10.44 14.55 -7.09
C GLU A 128 -10.67 13.12 -6.56
N ILE A 129 -9.62 12.29 -6.52
CA ILE A 129 -9.66 10.93 -5.96
C ILE A 129 -9.91 10.97 -4.45
N LEU A 130 -9.18 11.82 -3.74
CA LEU A 130 -9.24 11.89 -2.27
C LEU A 130 -10.33 12.80 -1.73
N SER A 131 -11.01 13.57 -2.60
CA SER A 131 -11.90 14.66 -2.20
C SER A 131 -11.24 15.65 -1.23
N GLN A 132 -9.98 16.00 -1.51
CA GLN A 132 -9.15 16.89 -0.68
C GLN A 132 -8.58 18.06 -1.52
N PRO A 133 -8.25 19.21 -0.91
CA PRO A 133 -7.60 20.30 -1.62
C PRO A 133 -6.24 19.89 -2.21
N ASP A 134 -5.96 20.31 -3.45
CA ASP A 134 -4.71 20.00 -4.17
C ASP A 134 -3.45 20.43 -3.40
N ILE A 135 -3.55 21.54 -2.66
CA ILE A 135 -2.48 22.11 -1.84
C ILE A 135 -2.09 21.18 -0.69
N GLU A 136 -3.04 20.45 -0.11
CA GLU A 136 -2.78 19.51 0.98
C GLU A 136 -1.99 18.31 0.48
N ILE A 137 -2.35 17.80 -0.70
CA ILE A 137 -1.67 16.69 -1.36
C ILE A 137 -0.25 17.09 -1.75
N LYS A 138 -0.07 18.27 -2.35
CA LYS A 138 1.26 18.82 -2.67
C LYS A 138 2.14 18.97 -1.43
N ARG A 139 1.56 19.44 -0.31
CA ARG A 139 2.27 19.59 0.96
C ARG A 139 2.66 18.23 1.56
N ALA A 140 1.75 17.25 1.55
CA ALA A 140 2.02 15.89 2.01
C ALA A 140 3.15 15.24 1.18
N MET A 141 3.09 15.36 -0.14
CA MET A 141 4.16 14.87 -1.03
C MET A 141 5.50 15.54 -0.77
N ARG A 142 5.50 16.86 -0.52
CA ARG A 142 6.72 17.59 -0.17
C ARG A 142 7.35 17.06 1.12
N ARG A 143 6.54 16.82 2.16
CA ARG A 143 7.01 16.26 3.43
C ARG A 143 7.55 14.85 3.26
N ALA A 144 6.82 13.98 2.57
CA ALA A 144 7.25 12.62 2.22
C ALA A 144 8.65 12.63 1.59
N ARG A 145 8.84 13.46 0.56
CA ARG A 145 10.12 13.62 -0.14
C ARG A 145 11.24 14.12 0.77
N GLN A 146 10.96 15.09 1.63
CA GLN A 146 11.97 15.64 2.53
C GLN A 146 12.44 14.59 3.53
N THR A 147 11.51 13.81 4.09
CA THR A 147 11.81 12.71 5.01
C THR A 147 12.63 11.62 4.33
N ILE A 148 12.20 11.16 3.14
CA ILE A 148 12.93 10.14 2.38
C ILE A 148 14.33 10.64 2.00
N ALA A 149 14.45 11.84 1.44
CA ALA A 149 15.75 12.36 1.04
C ALA A 149 16.70 12.56 2.23
N ALA A 150 16.19 12.99 3.39
CA ALA A 150 16.99 13.11 4.59
C ALA A 150 17.51 11.75 5.07
N HIS A 151 16.65 10.73 5.12
CA HIS A 151 17.03 9.38 5.52
C HIS A 151 18.02 8.75 4.54
N MET A 152 17.73 8.79 3.24
CA MET A 152 18.62 8.23 2.22
C MET A 152 20.01 8.87 2.23
N LYS A 153 20.11 10.17 2.56
CA LYS A 153 21.40 10.84 2.76
C LYS A 153 22.13 10.32 4.01
N GLN A 154 21.43 10.03 5.09
CA GLN A 154 22.02 9.52 6.34
C GLN A 154 22.62 8.12 6.15
N VAL A 155 21.96 7.25 5.38
CA VAL A 155 22.47 5.90 5.07
C VAL A 155 23.54 5.89 3.97
N GLY A 156 23.96 7.06 3.48
CA GLY A 156 25.04 7.19 2.50
C GLY A 156 24.64 6.95 1.04
N CYS A 157 23.35 7.02 0.70
CA CYS A 157 22.91 6.93 -0.69
C CYS A 157 23.47 8.10 -1.50
N THR A 158 24.16 7.79 -2.58
CA THR A 158 24.81 8.79 -3.46
C THR A 158 23.87 9.37 -4.51
N LYS A 159 22.69 8.75 -4.70
CA LYS A 159 21.69 9.18 -5.67
C LYS A 159 20.85 10.33 -5.12
N THR A 160 20.53 11.27 -6.00
CA THR A 160 19.59 12.36 -5.68
C THR A 160 18.18 11.81 -5.58
N CYS A 161 17.61 11.83 -4.36
CA CYS A 161 16.24 11.40 -4.08
C CYS A 161 15.20 12.41 -4.60
N ASN A 162 15.08 12.51 -5.93
CA ASN A 162 14.12 13.36 -6.60
C ASN A 162 12.85 12.58 -7.01
N THR A 163 11.88 13.28 -7.62
CA THR A 163 10.61 12.65 -8.05
C THR A 163 10.83 11.51 -9.05
N ALA A 164 11.75 11.65 -10.00
CA ALA A 164 12.01 10.62 -11.01
C ALA A 164 12.57 9.34 -10.35
N TRP A 165 13.46 9.49 -9.38
CA TRP A 165 13.97 8.36 -8.61
C TRP A 165 12.87 7.67 -7.80
N LEU A 166 11.97 8.42 -7.16
CA LEU A 166 10.83 7.85 -6.43
C LEU A 166 9.86 7.10 -7.36
N ILE A 167 9.62 7.61 -8.57
CA ILE A 167 8.80 6.92 -9.58
C ILE A 167 9.44 5.56 -9.91
N ALA A 168 10.74 5.53 -10.20
CA ALA A 168 11.46 4.29 -10.51
C ALA A 168 11.43 3.27 -9.36
N VAL A 169 11.60 3.75 -8.12
CA VAL A 169 11.50 2.90 -6.93
C VAL A 169 10.09 2.30 -6.79
N LEU A 170 9.03 3.10 -6.96
CA LEU A 170 7.65 2.59 -6.89
C LEU A 170 7.30 1.69 -8.07
N GLU A 171 7.89 1.91 -9.25
CA GLU A 171 7.74 1.02 -10.39
C GLU A 171 8.38 -0.36 -10.12
N GLU A 172 9.59 -0.39 -9.57
CA GLU A 172 10.22 -1.64 -9.11
C GLU A 172 9.38 -2.36 -8.05
N MET A 173 8.86 -1.62 -7.06
CA MET A 173 7.96 -2.16 -6.05
C MET A 173 6.72 -2.81 -6.65
N ARG A 174 6.10 -2.16 -7.65
CA ARG A 174 4.92 -2.65 -8.34
C ARG A 174 5.20 -3.99 -9.02
N HIS A 175 6.33 -4.09 -9.74
CA HIS A 175 6.71 -5.33 -10.41
C HIS A 175 6.96 -6.46 -9.41
N VAL A 176 7.78 -6.21 -8.38
CA VAL A 176 8.08 -7.22 -7.35
C VAL A 176 6.81 -7.68 -6.61
N GLN A 177 5.91 -6.75 -6.27
CA GLN A 177 4.65 -7.09 -5.61
C GLN A 177 3.69 -7.84 -6.54
N ALA A 178 3.60 -7.45 -7.81
CA ALA A 178 2.73 -8.11 -8.78
C ALA A 178 3.19 -9.54 -9.07
N ASP A 179 4.51 -9.76 -9.22
CA ASP A 179 5.08 -11.08 -9.43
C ASP A 179 4.88 -11.97 -8.19
N ALA A 180 5.09 -11.42 -6.99
CA ALA A 180 4.88 -12.15 -5.75
C ALA A 180 3.40 -12.50 -5.50
N ALA A 181 2.48 -11.65 -5.95
CA ALA A 181 1.04 -11.80 -5.75
C ALA A 181 0.30 -12.37 -6.97
N ALA A 182 1.00 -12.95 -7.94
CA ALA A 182 0.39 -13.40 -9.20
C ALA A 182 -0.74 -14.40 -8.97
N THR A 183 -0.52 -15.39 -8.09
CA THR A 183 -1.53 -16.40 -7.74
C THR A 183 -2.72 -15.78 -6.98
N GLU A 184 -2.45 -14.85 -6.06
CA GLU A 184 -3.48 -14.16 -5.32
C GLU A 184 -4.33 -13.26 -6.24
N LEU A 185 -3.71 -12.56 -7.19
CA LEU A 185 -4.40 -11.75 -8.18
C LEU A 185 -5.29 -12.60 -9.10
N GLU A 186 -4.85 -13.79 -9.50
CA GLU A 186 -5.69 -14.76 -10.24
C GLU A 186 -6.89 -15.22 -9.40
N GLN A 187 -6.68 -15.50 -8.11
CA GLN A 187 -7.77 -15.84 -7.19
C GLN A 187 -8.74 -14.68 -6.99
N VAL A 188 -8.24 -13.46 -6.83
CA VAL A 188 -9.06 -12.25 -6.73
C VAL A 188 -9.92 -12.11 -7.98
N LEU A 189 -9.33 -12.20 -9.17
CA LEU A 189 -10.07 -12.10 -10.43
C LEU A 189 -11.19 -13.15 -10.50
N THR A 190 -10.88 -14.40 -10.12
CA THR A 190 -11.86 -15.49 -10.04
C THR A 190 -13.01 -15.17 -9.08
N CYS A 191 -12.70 -14.64 -7.89
CA CYS A 191 -13.68 -14.26 -6.86
C CYS A 191 -14.56 -13.07 -7.29
N VAL A 192 -14.00 -12.15 -8.09
CA VAL A 192 -14.74 -11.03 -8.67
C VAL A 192 -15.70 -11.53 -9.75
N GLN A 193 -15.24 -12.41 -10.64
CA GLN A 193 -16.06 -12.94 -11.75
C GLN A 193 -17.18 -13.88 -11.29
N THR A 194 -16.92 -14.72 -10.29
CA THR A 194 -17.88 -15.72 -9.80
C THR A 194 -18.75 -15.22 -8.66
N GLY A 195 -18.37 -14.12 -8.00
CA GLY A 195 -19.00 -13.66 -6.76
C GLY A 195 -18.64 -14.49 -5.52
N ALA A 196 -17.76 -15.50 -5.64
CA ALA A 196 -17.30 -16.31 -4.52
C ALA A 196 -16.47 -15.47 -3.52
N GLU A 197 -16.66 -15.67 -2.23
CA GLU A 197 -15.89 -14.97 -1.19
C GLU A 197 -14.38 -15.24 -1.30
N TYR A 198 -13.58 -14.17 -1.32
CA TYR A 198 -12.13 -14.29 -1.24
C TYR A 198 -11.73 -14.61 0.20
N ARG A 199 -10.92 -15.66 0.38
CA ARG A 199 -10.41 -16.05 1.70
C ARG A 199 -8.93 -15.78 1.73
N GLU A 200 -8.55 -14.78 2.51
CA GLU A 200 -7.13 -14.54 2.80
C GLU A 200 -6.56 -15.77 3.50
N ALA A 201 -5.37 -16.21 3.10
CA ALA A 201 -4.62 -17.13 3.93
C ALA A 201 -4.37 -16.43 5.27
N GLU A 202 -4.74 -17.05 6.38
CA GLU A 202 -4.40 -16.50 7.70
C GLU A 202 -2.88 -16.28 7.71
N PRO A 203 -2.40 -15.08 8.11
CA PRO A 203 -0.98 -14.87 8.26
C PRO A 203 -0.51 -15.96 9.21
N SER A 204 0.39 -16.81 8.74
CA SER A 204 1.01 -17.82 9.58
C SER A 204 1.65 -17.06 10.72
N VAL A 205 0.97 -17.04 11.87
CA VAL A 205 1.56 -16.62 13.12
C VAL A 205 2.72 -17.58 13.28
N GLN A 206 3.94 -17.10 12.99
CA GLN A 206 5.12 -17.74 13.53
C GLN A 206 4.89 -17.69 15.03
N MET A 207 4.37 -18.80 15.58
CA MET A 207 4.43 -19.05 17.00
C MET A 207 5.91 -18.97 17.31
N GLU A 208 6.34 -17.83 17.85
CA GLU A 208 7.58 -17.78 18.61
C GLU A 208 7.48 -18.96 19.58
N GLU A 209 8.38 -19.92 19.41
CA GLU A 209 8.49 -21.04 20.33
C GLU A 209 8.50 -20.46 21.75
N PRO A 210 7.69 -21.02 22.68
CA PRO A 210 7.71 -20.55 24.05
C PRO A 210 9.14 -20.73 24.57
N VAL A 211 9.81 -19.61 24.84
CA VAL A 211 11.09 -19.60 25.54
C VAL A 211 10.94 -20.49 26.78
N PRO A 212 11.75 -21.55 26.93
CA PRO A 212 11.61 -22.43 28.07
C PRO A 212 11.79 -21.61 29.34
N GLN A 213 10.74 -21.58 30.17
CA GLN A 213 10.80 -21.03 31.51
C GLN A 213 11.87 -21.82 32.27
N MET A 214 13.05 -21.21 32.47
CA MET A 214 13.97 -21.69 33.48
C MET A 214 13.37 -21.36 34.83
N GLU A 215 12.91 -22.41 35.52
CA GLU A 215 12.57 -22.39 36.93
C GLU A 215 13.77 -21.93 37.77
N ASP A 216 13.47 -20.97 38.64
CA ASP A 216 14.04 -20.69 39.96
C ASP A 216 15.50 -21.05 40.22
N THR A 217 16.34 -20.01 40.25
CA THR A 217 17.38 -19.92 41.27
C THR A 217 17.16 -18.66 42.09
N GLN A 218 16.51 -18.84 43.24
CA GLN A 218 16.60 -17.92 44.36
C GLN A 218 18.08 -17.74 44.70
N GLU A 219 18.59 -16.51 44.66
CA GLU A 219 19.35 -15.91 45.77
C GLU A 219 19.77 -14.46 45.49
N LYS A 220 19.62 -13.64 46.53
CA LYS A 220 20.23 -12.31 46.77
C LYS A 220 19.51 -11.09 46.21
N SER A 221 18.39 -10.85 46.89
CA SER A 221 18.01 -9.57 47.48
C SER A 221 19.10 -8.49 47.60
N GLY A 222 18.73 -7.25 47.22
CA GLY A 222 18.94 -6.13 48.14
C GLY A 222 20.06 -5.13 47.85
N PHE A 223 20.23 -4.62 46.62
CA PHE A 223 21.17 -3.48 46.44
C PHE A 223 20.73 -2.31 45.55
N PHE A 224 19.81 -2.47 44.58
CA PHE A 224 19.51 -1.37 43.64
C PHE A 224 18.14 -0.70 43.77
N GLN A 225 17.31 -1.07 44.75
CA GLN A 225 15.99 -0.45 44.99
C GLN A 225 16.01 0.83 45.86
N LYS A 226 17.17 1.47 46.06
CA LYS A 226 17.31 2.62 46.98
C LYS A 226 17.81 3.93 46.37
N TRP A 227 17.71 4.15 45.05
CA TRP A 227 18.29 5.36 44.45
C TRP A 227 17.40 6.28 43.59
N PHE A 228 16.10 6.04 43.48
CA PHE A 228 15.20 6.99 42.78
C PHE A 228 13.85 7.22 43.47
N ARG A 229 13.85 7.39 44.79
CA ARG A 229 12.71 7.95 45.53
C ARG A 229 13.15 9.07 46.49
N SER A 230 13.55 10.20 45.93
CA SER A 230 13.49 11.50 46.62
C SER A 230 13.75 12.64 45.63
N ARG A 231 12.70 13.13 44.97
CA ARG A 231 12.65 14.52 44.47
C ARG A 231 11.20 14.88 44.13
N ARG A 232 10.46 15.31 45.16
CA ARG A 232 9.37 16.29 45.07
C ARG A 232 8.96 16.74 46.48
N PHE A 233 8.77 18.06 46.58
CA PHE A 233 8.36 18.89 47.73
C PHE A 233 9.48 19.40 48.65
N GLY A 234 9.57 20.73 48.67
CA GLY A 234 10.62 21.59 49.21
C GLY A 234 10.66 22.83 48.33
#